data_AF-A0AAF0XZJ6-F1
#
_entry.id   AF-A0AAF0XZJ6-F1
#
_cell.length_a   1.000
_cell.length_b   1.000
_cell.length_c   1.000
_cell.angle_alpha   90.00
_cell.angle_beta   90.00
_cell.angle_gamma   90.00
#
_symmetry.space_group_name_H-M   'P 1'
#
loop_
_entity.id
_entity.type
_entity.pdbx_description
1 polymer ?
#
loop_
_entity_poly.entity_id
_entity_poly.type
_entity_poly.pdbx_seq_one_letter_code
_entity_poly.pdbx_strand_id
1 'polypeptide(L)'
;MSSYNLSEYCLIWLPNLTTLCLDGIRLPESLSSISVPCLTTLIMKRAKLPENVWDLPALLSLELDEVDLPANMNDFFSALVSVRDITISFSGSCKHNWIISCPQLVHLQICTNFSCICWIHEIAVLSNKLRELSLVGIFMVRSKVHELENVSVKLWDTNEFNDATLDEKGLHYDFVIPMLSELGNARTLTLDSAMIEVN
;
A
#
# COMPACT_ATOMS: atom_id res chain seq x y z
N MET A 1 13.50 15.06 15.55
CA MET A 1 14.22 13.85 15.09
C MET A 1 15.20 14.26 14.01
N SER A 2 16.44 13.82 14.11
CA SER A 2 17.51 14.12 13.15
C SER A 2 17.24 13.39 11.84
N SER A 3 17.02 14.10 10.73
CA SER A 3 16.88 13.49 9.41
C SER A 3 18.25 13.27 8.79
N TYR A 4 18.59 12.02 8.48
CA TYR A 4 19.81 11.68 7.73
C TYR A 4 19.53 11.78 6.24
N ASN A 5 20.39 12.47 5.49
CA ASN A 5 20.33 12.54 4.04
C ASN A 5 21.21 11.44 3.45
N LEU A 6 20.62 10.52 2.67
CA LEU A 6 21.39 9.56 1.89
C LEU A 6 21.97 10.28 0.66
N SER A 7 23.28 10.19 0.42
CA SER A 7 23.84 10.70 -0.84
C SER A 7 23.55 9.72 -1.98
N GLU A 8 23.20 10.24 -3.17
CA GLU A 8 22.99 9.47 -4.41
C GLU A 8 24.10 8.43 -4.67
N TYR A 9 25.33 8.78 -4.31
CA TYR A 9 26.52 7.97 -4.58
C TYR A 9 26.64 6.70 -3.71
N CYS A 10 25.91 6.60 -2.59
CA CYS A 10 26.07 5.48 -1.66
C CYS A 10 25.53 4.15 -2.22
N LEU A 11 24.49 4.19 -3.06
CA LEU A 11 23.83 2.98 -3.56
C LEU A 11 24.46 2.44 -4.85
N ILE A 12 25.05 3.32 -5.66
CA ILE A 12 25.71 2.97 -6.94
C ILE A 12 26.91 2.02 -6.69
N TRP A 13 27.49 2.01 -5.50
CA TRP A 13 28.64 1.19 -5.14
C TRP A 13 28.30 -0.18 -4.54
N LEU A 14 27.01 -0.56 -4.48
CA LEU A 14 26.56 -1.83 -3.92
C LEU A 14 25.83 -2.67 -4.99
N PRO A 15 26.51 -3.09 -6.07
CA PRO A 15 25.86 -3.76 -7.21
C PRO A 15 25.22 -5.10 -6.85
N ASN A 16 25.71 -5.76 -5.79
CA ASN A 16 25.19 -7.05 -5.31
C ASN A 16 24.19 -6.87 -4.15
N LEU A 17 23.74 -5.66 -3.86
CA LEU A 17 22.77 -5.42 -2.78
C LEU A 17 21.42 -6.00 -3.17
N THR A 18 20.96 -6.99 -2.41
CA THR A 18 19.66 -7.66 -2.63
C THR A 18 18.56 -7.09 -1.75
N THR A 19 18.91 -6.53 -0.59
CA THR A 19 17.95 -5.98 0.38
C THR A 19 18.39 -4.60 0.83
N LEU A 20 17.49 -3.63 0.73
CA LEU A 20 17.70 -2.27 1.19
C LEU A 20 16.56 -1.90 2.15
N CYS A 21 16.92 -1.51 3.38
CA CYS A 21 15.99 -0.99 4.36
C CYS A 21 16.37 0.46 4.68
N LEU A 22 15.42 1.38 4.52
CA LEU A 22 15.57 2.81 4.78
C LEU A 22 14.53 3.21 5.81
N ASP A 23 14.98 3.64 6.99
CA ASP A 23 14.08 4.02 8.09
C ASP A 23 14.39 5.45 8.57
N GLY A 24 13.39 6.34 8.49
CA GLY A 24 13.53 7.73 8.94
C GLY A 24 14.47 8.56 8.06
N ILE A 25 14.77 8.07 6.86
CA ILE A 25 15.69 8.70 5.91
C ILE A 25 14.89 9.58 4.96
N ARG A 26 15.38 10.81 4.76
CA ARG A 26 14.88 11.69 3.69
C ARG A 26 15.77 11.50 2.48
N LEU A 27 15.19 10.99 1.40
CA LEU A 27 15.88 10.92 0.13
C LEU A 27 15.90 12.33 -0.48
N PRO A 28 17.05 12.80 -1.00
CA PRO A 28 17.14 14.04 -1.75
C PRO A 28 16.12 14.05 -2.88
N GLU A 29 15.46 15.18 -3.15
CA GLU A 29 14.59 15.32 -4.32
C GLU A 29 15.36 15.19 -5.65
N SER A 30 16.68 15.44 -5.61
CA SER A 30 17.60 15.23 -6.73
C SER A 30 17.82 13.76 -7.08
N LEU A 31 17.46 12.84 -6.17
CA LEU A 31 17.68 11.40 -6.27
C LEU A 31 16.71 10.84 -7.31
N SER A 32 17.06 11.13 -8.55
CA SER A 32 16.25 11.05 -9.75
C SER A 32 16.24 9.66 -10.36
N SER A 33 17.24 8.85 -10.03
CA SER A 33 17.26 7.43 -10.36
C SER A 33 18.07 6.66 -9.34
N ILE A 34 17.46 5.59 -8.81
CA ILE A 34 18.20 4.50 -8.17
C ILE A 34 18.22 3.38 -9.19
N SER A 35 19.42 2.90 -9.53
CA SER A 35 19.60 1.67 -10.28
C SER A 35 20.42 0.72 -9.42
N VAL A 36 19.74 -0.24 -8.80
CA VAL A 36 20.36 -1.32 -8.04
C VAL A 36 19.83 -2.62 -8.66
N PRO A 37 20.47 -3.12 -9.72
CA PRO A 37 19.88 -4.12 -10.61
C PRO A 37 19.67 -5.48 -9.94
N CYS A 38 20.34 -5.75 -8.82
CA CYS A 38 20.18 -6.98 -8.04
C CYS A 38 19.26 -6.82 -6.82
N LEU A 39 18.67 -5.64 -6.61
CA LEU A 39 17.80 -5.39 -5.46
C LEU A 39 16.49 -6.16 -5.61
N THR A 40 16.26 -7.11 -4.72
CA THR A 40 15.04 -7.94 -4.69
C THR A 40 14.05 -7.47 -3.64
N THR A 41 14.51 -6.77 -2.60
CA THR A 41 13.67 -6.33 -1.48
C THR A 41 14.00 -4.89 -1.11
N LEU A 42 12.97 -4.06 -1.07
CA LEU A 42 13.05 -2.67 -0.65
C LEU A 42 12.05 -2.43 0.49
N ILE A 43 12.56 -1.97 1.61
CA ILE A 43 11.77 -1.61 2.79
C ILE A 43 12.00 -0.13 3.07
N MET A 44 10.93 0.65 3.11
CA MET A 44 10.99 2.07 3.45
C MET A 44 10.04 2.35 4.60
N LYS A 45 10.59 2.87 5.69
CA LYS A 45 9.85 3.22 6.91
C LYS A 45 10.00 4.70 7.22
N ARG A 46 8.92 5.38 7.59
CA ARG A 46 8.93 6.80 8.02
C ARG A 46 9.75 7.69 7.09
N ALA A 47 9.60 7.47 5.79
CA ALA A 47 10.36 8.14 4.75
C ALA A 47 9.42 8.95 3.84
N LYS A 48 9.98 9.89 3.07
CA LYS A 48 9.27 10.54 1.96
C LYS A 48 9.69 9.85 0.67
N LEU A 49 8.73 9.27 -0.05
CA LEU A 49 9.02 8.70 -1.36
C LEU A 49 9.24 9.85 -2.35
N PRO A 50 10.28 9.84 -3.20
CA PRO A 50 10.41 10.84 -4.25
C PRO A 50 9.30 10.67 -5.30
N GLU A 51 9.00 11.76 -6.02
CA GLU A 51 8.05 11.73 -7.15
C GLU A 51 8.62 11.03 -8.40
N ASN A 52 9.94 10.78 -8.42
CA ASN A 52 10.63 10.16 -9.54
C ASN A 52 10.43 8.65 -9.58
N VAL A 53 10.38 8.10 -10.78
CA VAL A 53 10.26 6.66 -11.03
C VAL A 53 11.63 5.98 -10.90
N TRP A 54 11.72 4.96 -10.05
CA TRP A 54 12.95 4.18 -9.87
C TRP A 54 12.97 2.96 -10.80
N ASP A 55 14.16 2.65 -11.33
CA ASP A 55 14.39 1.46 -12.14
C ASP A 55 14.94 0.34 -11.28
N LEU A 56 14.04 -0.53 -10.80
CA LEU A 56 14.35 -1.65 -9.92
C LEU A 56 13.90 -2.97 -10.59
N PRO A 57 14.57 -3.41 -11.66
CA PRO A 57 14.06 -4.47 -12.54
C PRO A 57 14.01 -5.85 -11.86
N ALA A 58 14.82 -6.08 -10.82
CA ALA A 58 14.83 -7.32 -10.05
C ALA A 58 14.00 -7.25 -8.77
N LEU A 59 13.31 -6.13 -8.49
CA LEU A 59 12.56 -5.98 -7.26
C LEU A 59 11.39 -6.97 -7.24
N LEU A 60 11.33 -7.77 -6.19
CA LEU A 60 10.29 -8.77 -5.96
C LEU A 60 9.36 -8.34 -4.83
N SER A 61 9.90 -7.68 -3.81
CA SER A 61 9.17 -7.27 -2.60
C SER A 61 9.39 -5.80 -2.26
N LEU A 62 8.29 -5.10 -2.01
CA LEU A 62 8.25 -3.70 -1.60
C LEU A 62 7.42 -3.55 -0.32
N GLU A 63 8.03 -2.97 0.72
CA GLU A 63 7.34 -2.56 1.94
C GLU A 63 7.46 -1.05 2.12
N LEU A 64 6.33 -0.38 2.23
CA LEU A 64 6.21 1.04 2.50
C LEU A 64 5.46 1.20 3.83
N ASP A 65 6.08 1.77 4.85
CA ASP A 65 5.55 1.83 6.21
C ASP A 65 5.63 3.25 6.76
N GLU A 66 4.50 3.86 7.07
CA GLU A 66 4.39 5.27 7.47
C GLU A 66 5.11 6.21 6.49
N VAL A 67 5.04 5.87 5.19
CA VAL A 67 5.67 6.67 4.12
C VAL A 67 4.73 7.77 3.67
N ASP A 68 5.25 8.98 3.52
CA ASP A 68 4.54 10.08 2.85
C ASP A 68 4.57 9.83 1.34
N LEU A 69 3.43 9.39 0.80
CA LEU A 69 3.29 8.98 -0.58
C LEU A 69 2.92 10.16 -1.49
N PRO A 70 3.62 10.34 -2.63
CA PRO A 70 3.28 11.33 -3.64
C PRO A 70 1.83 11.25 -4.12
N ALA A 71 1.35 12.36 -4.67
CA ALA A 71 -0.01 12.48 -5.19
C ALA A 71 -0.29 11.56 -6.38
N ASN A 72 0.71 11.32 -7.23
CA ASN A 72 0.62 10.42 -8.36
C ASN A 72 1.69 9.33 -8.20
N MET A 73 1.22 8.11 -7.97
CA MET A 73 2.05 6.92 -7.80
C MET A 73 1.91 5.93 -8.96
N ASN A 74 1.13 6.27 -9.97
CA ASN A 74 0.74 5.34 -11.04
C ASN A 74 1.98 4.90 -11.84
N ASP A 75 2.81 5.88 -12.23
CA ASP A 75 4.02 5.61 -13.00
C ASP A 75 5.03 4.80 -12.18
N PHE A 76 5.14 5.09 -10.88
CA PHE A 76 5.98 4.32 -9.96
C PHE A 76 5.57 2.84 -9.92
N PHE A 77 4.29 2.53 -9.64
CA PHE A 77 3.83 1.14 -9.61
C PHE A 77 3.95 0.45 -10.97
N SER A 78 3.72 1.17 -12.07
CA SER A 78 3.83 0.62 -13.43
C SER A 78 5.27 0.21 -13.80
N ALA A 79 6.28 0.90 -13.24
CA ALA A 79 7.69 0.61 -13.47
C ALA A 79 8.19 -0.61 -12.68
N LEU A 80 7.46 -1.03 -11.64
CA LEU A 80 7.78 -2.21 -10.82
C LEU A 80 7.38 -3.51 -11.53
N VAL A 81 8.04 -3.80 -12.67
CA VAL A 81 7.68 -4.86 -13.61
C VAL A 81 7.78 -6.28 -13.06
N SER A 82 8.64 -6.51 -12.06
CA SER A 82 8.90 -7.85 -11.49
C SER A 82 8.29 -8.05 -10.10
N VAL A 83 7.75 -6.99 -9.48
CA VAL A 83 7.29 -7.03 -8.10
C VAL A 83 6.10 -7.97 -7.97
N ARG A 84 6.18 -8.82 -6.95
CA ARG A 84 5.18 -9.84 -6.60
C ARG A 84 4.50 -9.53 -5.28
N ASP A 85 5.20 -8.88 -4.36
CA ASP A 85 4.76 -8.64 -2.99
C ASP A 85 4.82 -7.15 -2.68
N ILE A 86 3.67 -6.56 -2.35
CA ILE A 86 3.59 -5.16 -1.92
C ILE A 86 2.87 -5.09 -0.58
N THR A 87 3.50 -4.43 0.40
CA THR A 87 2.86 -4.00 1.63
C THR A 87 2.93 -2.49 1.74
N ILE A 88 1.78 -1.84 1.95
CA ILE A 88 1.67 -0.40 2.14
C ILE A 88 0.94 -0.13 3.45
N SER A 89 1.65 0.43 4.42
CA SER A 89 1.11 0.95 5.66
C SER A 89 1.27 2.46 5.66
N PHE A 90 0.19 3.19 5.89
CA PHE A 90 0.23 4.64 6.00
C PHE A 90 -0.65 5.15 7.13
N SER A 91 -0.15 6.19 7.81
CA SER A 91 -0.87 6.93 8.84
C SER A 91 -1.38 8.25 8.27
N GLY A 92 -2.70 8.43 8.19
CA GLY A 92 -3.32 9.70 7.74
C GLY A 92 -4.14 9.57 6.45
N SER A 93 -4.52 10.71 5.87
CA SER A 93 -5.38 10.76 4.68
C SER A 93 -4.61 10.38 3.42
N CYS A 94 -5.09 9.36 2.70
CA CYS A 94 -4.73 9.15 1.30
C CYS A 94 -5.39 10.28 0.50
N LYS A 95 -4.67 11.36 0.19
CA LYS A 95 -5.25 12.57 -0.42
C LYS A 95 -5.56 12.42 -1.91
N HIS A 96 -5.25 11.27 -2.50
CA HIS A 96 -5.20 11.09 -3.94
C HIS A 96 -5.68 9.69 -4.35
N ASN A 97 -6.24 9.57 -5.55
CA ASN A 97 -6.60 8.26 -6.09
C ASN A 97 -5.33 7.54 -6.55
N TRP A 98 -5.14 6.30 -6.10
CA TRP A 98 -3.97 5.49 -6.45
C TRP A 98 -4.33 4.39 -7.41
N ILE A 99 -3.50 4.18 -8.43
CA ILE A 99 -3.58 3.03 -9.32
C ILE A 99 -2.37 2.15 -9.09
N ILE A 100 -2.58 1.00 -8.43
CA ILE A 100 -1.55 -0.01 -8.23
C ILE A 100 -1.58 -0.94 -9.44
N SER A 101 -0.68 -0.70 -10.40
CA SER A 101 -0.60 -1.42 -11.67
C SER A 101 0.73 -2.15 -11.82
N CYS A 102 0.89 -3.28 -11.13
CA CYS A 102 2.11 -4.09 -11.17
C CYS A 102 1.84 -5.41 -11.93
N PRO A 103 2.49 -5.66 -13.09
CA PRO A 103 2.17 -6.81 -13.96
C PRO A 103 2.36 -8.19 -13.34
N GLN A 104 3.27 -8.31 -12.36
CA GLN A 104 3.61 -9.57 -11.70
C GLN A 104 3.11 -9.66 -10.26
N LEU A 105 2.32 -8.70 -9.81
CA LEU A 105 1.83 -8.63 -8.44
C LEU A 105 0.97 -9.85 -8.11
N VAL A 106 1.32 -10.54 -7.04
CA VAL A 106 0.62 -11.74 -6.55
C VAL A 106 -0.03 -11.46 -5.19
N HIS A 107 0.68 -10.74 -4.31
CA HIS A 107 0.24 -10.42 -2.97
C HIS A 107 0.26 -8.91 -2.74
N LEU A 108 -0.88 -8.36 -2.32
CA LEU A 108 -1.02 -6.96 -1.96
C LEU A 108 -1.61 -6.84 -0.56
N GLN A 109 -0.93 -6.13 0.33
CA GLN A 109 -1.43 -5.75 1.63
C GLN A 109 -1.47 -4.24 1.76
N ILE A 110 -2.61 -3.71 2.18
CA ILE A 110 -2.80 -2.28 2.47
C ILE A 110 -3.31 -2.13 3.90
N CYS A 111 -2.65 -1.27 4.65
CA CYS A 111 -2.84 -1.06 6.07
C CYS A 111 -3.02 0.44 6.36
N THR A 112 -4.06 0.78 7.10
CA THR A 112 -4.25 2.14 7.61
C THR A 112 -4.81 2.12 9.03
N ASN A 113 -4.30 3.01 9.87
CA ASN A 113 -4.79 3.23 11.23
C ASN A 113 -5.88 4.32 11.29
N PHE A 114 -6.41 4.76 10.14
CA PHE A 114 -7.23 5.96 10.05
C PHE A 114 -8.67 5.75 10.53
N SER A 115 -9.12 6.62 11.45
CA SER A 115 -10.45 6.64 12.06
C SER A 115 -11.42 7.66 11.46
N CYS A 116 -10.95 8.57 10.60
CA CYS A 116 -11.78 9.70 10.14
C CYS A 116 -12.31 9.47 8.71
N ILE A 117 -13.62 9.40 8.53
CA ILE A 117 -14.28 9.06 7.25
C ILE A 117 -14.02 10.07 6.11
N CYS A 118 -13.57 11.29 6.43
CA CYS A 118 -13.67 12.46 5.53
C CYS A 118 -12.71 12.47 4.31
N TRP A 119 -11.82 11.47 4.15
CA TRP A 119 -10.77 11.49 3.11
C TRP A 119 -10.45 10.10 2.53
N ILE A 120 -11.48 9.25 2.38
CA ILE A 120 -11.30 7.93 1.75
C ILE A 120 -11.27 8.12 0.23
N HIS A 121 -10.08 8.27 -0.34
CA HIS A 121 -9.88 8.28 -1.78
C HIS A 121 -9.75 6.85 -2.35
N GLU A 122 -10.07 6.71 -3.64
CA GLU A 122 -10.21 5.42 -4.31
C GLU A 122 -8.84 4.78 -4.59
N ILE A 123 -8.65 3.54 -4.16
CA ILE A 123 -7.51 2.71 -4.55
C ILE A 123 -7.98 1.73 -5.64
N ALA A 124 -7.45 1.90 -6.84
CA ALA A 124 -7.68 0.99 -7.96
C ALA A 124 -6.53 -0.01 -8.07
N VAL A 125 -6.85 -1.31 -8.04
CA VAL A 125 -5.85 -2.37 -8.19
C VAL A 125 -6.02 -3.03 -9.57
N LEU A 126 -4.96 -2.96 -10.37
CA LEU A 126 -4.90 -3.46 -11.74
C LEU A 126 -3.77 -4.49 -11.87
N SER A 127 -4.08 -5.76 -11.61
CA SER A 127 -3.13 -6.85 -11.87
C SER A 127 -3.84 -8.16 -12.16
N ASN A 128 -3.50 -8.78 -13.28
CA ASN A 128 -4.09 -10.06 -13.70
C ASN A 128 -3.55 -11.27 -12.92
N LYS A 129 -2.45 -11.08 -12.19
CA LYS A 129 -1.79 -12.15 -11.41
C LYS A 129 -2.07 -12.05 -9.92
N LEU A 130 -2.77 -11.01 -9.47
CA LEU A 130 -3.08 -10.85 -8.06
C LEU A 130 -3.93 -12.02 -7.59
N ARG A 131 -3.47 -12.68 -6.53
CA ARG A 131 -4.15 -13.83 -5.90
C ARG A 131 -4.56 -13.54 -4.48
N GLU A 132 -3.75 -12.78 -3.75
CA GLU A 132 -4.02 -12.47 -2.35
C GLU A 132 -4.09 -10.96 -2.14
N LEU A 133 -5.21 -10.53 -1.54
CA LEU A 133 -5.44 -9.13 -1.17
C LEU A 133 -5.77 -9.06 0.32
N SER A 134 -4.99 -8.31 1.07
CA SER A 134 -5.24 -8.02 2.47
C SER A 134 -5.47 -6.53 2.67
N LEU A 135 -6.59 -6.18 3.29
CA LEU A 135 -6.98 -4.83 3.64
C LEU A 135 -7.16 -4.77 5.16
N VAL A 136 -6.40 -3.91 5.84
CA VAL A 136 -6.51 -3.69 7.28
C VAL A 136 -6.84 -2.21 7.51
N GLY A 137 -8.07 -1.93 7.94
CA GLY A 137 -8.68 -0.61 7.99
C GLY A 137 -9.82 -0.46 6.97
N ILE A 138 -10.31 0.76 6.80
CA ILE A 138 -11.48 1.06 5.96
C ILE A 138 -11.04 1.86 4.73
N PHE A 139 -11.38 1.35 3.55
CA PHE A 139 -10.94 1.90 2.27
C PHE A 139 -12.08 1.87 1.25
N MET A 140 -12.03 2.75 0.26
CA MET A 140 -12.76 2.59 -1.00
C MET A 140 -11.81 1.95 -1.99
N VAL A 141 -12.01 0.66 -2.29
CA VAL A 141 -11.18 -0.09 -3.23
C VAL A 141 -12.02 -0.45 -4.45
N ARG A 142 -11.50 -0.19 -5.64
CA ARG A 142 -12.00 -0.78 -6.88
C ARG A 142 -11.01 -1.81 -7.39
N SER A 143 -11.50 -3.02 -7.64
CA SER A 143 -10.68 -4.12 -8.11
C SER A 143 -11.14 -4.51 -9.52
N LYS A 144 -10.23 -4.39 -10.50
CA LYS A 144 -10.44 -4.97 -11.83
C LYS A 144 -9.62 -6.23 -11.98
N VAL A 145 -9.72 -7.13 -11.00
CA VAL A 145 -9.01 -8.40 -10.98
C VAL A 145 -10.01 -9.52 -11.28
N HIS A 146 -9.68 -10.33 -12.29
CA HIS A 146 -10.58 -11.37 -12.79
C HIS A 146 -10.69 -12.59 -11.87
N GLU A 147 -9.63 -12.96 -11.18
CA GLU A 147 -9.56 -14.18 -10.34
C GLU A 147 -8.77 -13.89 -9.05
N LEU A 148 -9.49 -13.49 -7.99
CA LEU A 148 -8.92 -13.36 -6.64
C LEU A 148 -9.08 -14.69 -5.90
N GLU A 149 -8.00 -15.21 -5.32
CA GLU A 149 -8.06 -16.46 -4.55
C GLU A 149 -8.44 -16.17 -3.09
N ASN A 150 -7.67 -15.31 -2.42
CA ASN A 150 -7.85 -15.01 -1.01
C ASN A 150 -7.97 -13.51 -0.81
N VAL A 151 -9.07 -13.07 -0.22
CA VAL A 151 -9.28 -11.69 0.21
C VAL A 151 -9.49 -11.69 1.72
N SER A 152 -8.70 -10.92 2.44
CA SER A 152 -8.89 -10.69 3.87
C SER A 152 -9.14 -9.21 4.11
N VAL A 153 -10.24 -8.91 4.78
CA VAL A 153 -10.56 -7.56 5.24
C VAL A 153 -10.64 -7.59 6.75
N LYS A 154 -9.88 -6.71 7.39
CA LYS A 154 -9.89 -6.53 8.84
C LYS A 154 -10.13 -5.07 9.18
N LEU A 155 -10.85 -4.81 10.25
CA LEU A 155 -10.86 -3.47 10.81
C LEU A 155 -9.54 -3.28 11.54
N TRP A 156 -9.02 -2.05 11.50
CA TRP A 156 -7.89 -1.74 12.36
C TRP A 156 -8.43 -1.69 13.79
N ASP A 157 -7.86 -2.50 14.69
CA ASP A 157 -8.18 -2.51 16.12
C ASP A 157 -7.62 -1.24 16.77
N THR A 158 -8.27 -0.10 16.49
CA THR A 158 -8.03 1.14 17.24
C THR A 158 -9.05 1.22 18.38
N ASN A 159 -8.57 1.67 19.54
CA ASN A 159 -9.46 2.11 20.62
C ASN A 159 -10.50 3.12 20.08
N GLU A 160 -10.12 3.94 19.09
CA GLU A 160 -11.00 4.91 18.45
C GLU A 160 -12.22 4.28 17.75
N PHE A 161 -12.06 3.16 17.01
CA PHE A 161 -13.22 2.48 16.42
C PHE A 161 -14.07 1.80 17.50
N ASN A 162 -13.43 1.21 18.51
CA ASN A 162 -14.15 0.58 19.61
C ASN A 162 -14.99 1.59 20.39
N ASP A 163 -14.44 2.79 20.63
CA ASP A 163 -15.05 3.91 21.35
C ASP A 163 -16.00 4.76 20.48
N ALA A 164 -16.05 4.54 19.16
CA ALA A 164 -16.91 5.27 18.24
C ALA A 164 -18.40 4.99 18.50
N THR A 165 -19.22 6.03 18.33
CA THR A 165 -20.68 5.96 18.42
C THR A 165 -21.28 5.10 17.29
N LEU A 166 -22.53 4.67 17.46
CA LEU A 166 -23.22 3.85 16.46
C LEU A 166 -23.36 4.59 15.12
N ASP A 167 -23.58 5.90 15.14
CA ASP A 167 -23.67 6.74 13.94
C ASP A 167 -22.32 6.84 13.22
N GLU A 168 -21.22 7.00 13.96
CA GLU A 168 -19.86 6.99 13.40
C GLU A 168 -19.50 5.64 12.79
N LYS A 169 -19.86 4.54 13.47
CA LYS A 169 -19.74 3.18 12.91
C LYS A 169 -20.61 3.00 11.67
N GLY A 170 -21.83 3.54 11.66
CA GLY A 170 -22.72 3.53 10.49
C GLY A 170 -22.07 4.14 9.25
N LEU A 171 -21.43 5.30 9.40
CA LEU A 171 -20.70 5.95 8.31
C LEU A 171 -19.53 5.10 7.79
N HIS A 172 -18.86 4.33 8.65
CA HIS A 172 -17.82 3.39 8.24
C HIS A 172 -18.39 2.24 7.38
N TYR A 173 -19.56 1.69 7.75
CA TYR A 173 -20.21 0.62 7.00
C TYR A 173 -20.68 1.04 5.60
N ASP A 174 -21.04 2.32 5.42
CA ASP A 174 -21.40 2.87 4.10
C ASP A 174 -20.27 2.74 3.07
N PHE A 175 -19.00 2.65 3.49
CA PHE A 175 -17.85 2.41 2.61
C PHE A 175 -17.53 0.93 2.44
N VAL A 176 -17.80 0.12 3.47
CA VAL A 176 -17.56 -1.32 3.45
C VAL A 176 -18.43 -2.00 2.38
N ILE A 177 -19.71 -1.65 2.28
CA ILE A 177 -20.65 -2.33 1.37
C ILE A 177 -20.20 -2.20 -0.11
N PRO A 178 -19.93 -0.98 -0.64
CA PRO A 178 -19.38 -0.83 -1.98
C PRO A 178 -18.05 -1.57 -2.17
N MET A 179 -17.15 -1.52 -1.19
CA MET A 179 -15.87 -2.24 -1.25
C MET A 179 -16.07 -3.75 -1.38
N LEU A 180 -16.96 -4.35 -0.59
CA LEU A 180 -17.25 -5.78 -0.67
C LEU A 180 -17.84 -6.18 -2.02
N SER A 181 -18.63 -5.31 -2.65
CA SER A 181 -19.19 -5.58 -3.99
C SER A 181 -18.11 -5.71 -5.07
N GLU A 182 -17.02 -4.93 -4.96
CA GLU A 182 -15.87 -4.98 -5.88
C GLU A 182 -14.97 -6.21 -5.62
N LEU A 183 -15.11 -6.86 -4.46
CA LEU A 183 -14.35 -8.04 -4.05
C LEU A 183 -15.12 -9.35 -4.27
N GLY A 184 -16.33 -9.29 -4.84
CA GLY A 184 -17.23 -10.44 -4.99
C GLY A 184 -16.71 -11.59 -5.86
N ASN A 185 -15.66 -11.38 -6.66
CA ASN A 185 -15.02 -12.43 -7.46
C ASN A 185 -13.98 -13.26 -6.68
N ALA A 186 -13.79 -12.99 -5.39
CA ALA A 186 -12.87 -13.75 -4.55
C ALA A 186 -13.37 -15.17 -4.28
N ARG A 187 -12.48 -16.16 -4.38
CA ARG A 187 -12.78 -17.55 -4.01
C ARG A 187 -13.00 -17.70 -2.49
N THR A 188 -12.15 -17.05 -1.70
CA THR A 188 -12.24 -17.03 -0.24
C THR A 188 -12.25 -15.58 0.23
N LEU A 189 -13.30 -15.19 0.95
CA LEU A 189 -13.40 -13.90 1.62
C LEU A 189 -13.40 -14.10 3.13
N THR A 190 -12.37 -13.56 3.80
CA THR A 190 -12.26 -13.54 5.26
C THR A 190 -12.54 -12.14 5.75
N LEU A 191 -13.56 -12.00 6.59
CA LEU A 191 -13.94 -10.73 7.22
C LEU A 191 -13.67 -10.81 8.72
N ASP A 192 -13.24 -9.70 9.28
CA ASP A 192 -13.18 -9.53 10.74
C ASP A 192 -14.59 -9.52 11.33
N SER A 193 -14.76 -10.20 12.48
CA SER A 193 -16.04 -10.28 13.18
C SER A 193 -16.60 -8.91 13.55
N ALA A 194 -15.73 -7.93 13.83
CA ALA A 194 -16.17 -6.56 14.12
C ALA A 194 -16.86 -5.88 12.92
N MET A 195 -16.68 -6.40 11.71
CA MET A 195 -17.39 -5.91 10.51
C MET A 195 -18.80 -6.48 10.38
N ILE A 196 -19.13 -7.54 11.12
CA ILE A 196 -20.40 -8.28 11.00
C ILE A 196 -21.39 -7.83 12.09
N GLU A 197 -20.90 -7.25 13.19
CA GLU A 197 -21.75 -6.74 14.26
C GLU A 197 -22.40 -5.40 13.89
N VAL A 198 -23.52 -5.49 13.19
CA VAL A 198 -24.52 -4.42 13.09
C VAL A 198 -25.81 -4.93 13.73
N ASN A 199 -26.19 -4.37 14.87
CA ASN A 199 -27.54 -4.42 15.42
C ASN A 199 -27.94 -3.03 15.90
#